data_AF-A0A956QGR2-F1
#
_entry.id   AF-A0A956QGR2-F1
#
_cell.length_a   1.000
_cell.length_b   1.000
_cell.length_c   1.000
_cell.angle_alpha   90.00
_cell.angle_beta   90.00
_cell.angle_gamma   90.00
#
_symmetry.space_group_name_H-M   'P 1'
#
loop_
_entity.id
_entity.type
_entity.pdbx_description
1 polymer ?
#
loop_
_entity_poly.entity_id
_entity_poly.type
_entity_poly.pdbx_seq_one_letter_code
_entity_poly.pdbx_strand_id
1 'polypeptide(L)'
;GDLELILVLFWSFFLPLDGRWSQSPAPSSQPHLVRNVATVAYSLQLAQVYFFAGLLKHGQAWSENGQGLWLSLRSALFATGLGEALSAYPEVLHPLNYVMVFGEIMVGFLLLTPLYSEEIRNLAIGAVVIFHGFIALLFHLGIFPLIAIIAVLGLLPQTFWSMRLGRALANRLESRFRSPPEQPLRELGWCERAFLVVCILYTLVCNLLMFPDTSPARIPQPIKGFGRLFRLEQHWDLFGPLPPYDGWFVLEAAPQGIDLLRDRPVTYDRQHNLFPDHRWRMFSITLLFPVGQPFLSHYVHYEVDRYRTRHPNQTLGEVVLRFNFRQADGSIQSRILWRGLVEPSDRIQGLGRE
;
A
#
# COMPACT_ATOMS: atom_id res chain seq x y z
N GLY A 1 2.20 -1.79 1.09
CA GLY A 1 3.20 -2.55 0.30
C GLY A 1 4.38 -2.91 1.17
N ASP A 2 5.40 -2.05 1.21
CA ASP A 2 6.63 -2.31 1.98
C ASP A 2 6.36 -2.61 3.46
N LEU A 3 5.43 -1.89 4.11
CA LEU A 3 5.04 -2.15 5.50
C LEU A 3 4.51 -3.57 5.71
N GLU A 4 3.55 -3.98 4.88
CA GLU A 4 2.96 -5.31 4.94
C GLU A 4 4.00 -6.40 4.67
N LEU A 5 4.90 -6.19 3.71
CA LEU A 5 6.00 -7.12 3.45
C LEU A 5 6.88 -7.29 4.68
N ILE A 6 7.25 -6.20 5.36
CA ILE A 6 8.05 -6.26 6.58
C ILE A 6 7.32 -7.04 7.67
N LEU A 7 6.01 -6.84 7.85
CA LEU A 7 5.22 -7.59 8.82
C LEU A 7 5.14 -9.07 8.48
N VAL A 8 4.88 -9.42 7.21
CA VAL A 8 4.86 -10.81 6.75
C VAL A 8 6.21 -11.48 6.99
N LEU A 9 7.32 -10.81 6.66
CA LEU A 9 8.67 -11.32 6.90
C LEU A 9 8.97 -11.46 8.41
N PHE A 10 8.54 -10.49 9.23
CA PHE A 10 8.68 -10.56 10.68
C PHE A 10 8.03 -11.83 11.24
N TRP A 11 6.76 -12.08 10.88
CA TRP A 11 6.06 -13.27 11.37
C TRP A 11 6.63 -14.56 10.76
N SER A 12 7.12 -14.52 9.53
CA SER A 12 7.73 -15.66 8.84
C SER A 12 8.91 -16.28 9.60
N PHE A 13 9.65 -15.50 10.41
CA PHE A 13 10.73 -16.04 11.25
C PHE A 13 10.27 -17.09 12.27
N PHE A 14 8.99 -17.05 12.65
CA PHE A 14 8.41 -17.93 13.68
C PHE A 14 7.47 -18.98 13.09
N LEU A 15 7.26 -18.95 11.77
CA LEU A 15 6.42 -19.90 11.05
C LEU A 15 7.30 -21.01 10.45
N PRO A 16 6.84 -22.27 10.43
CA PRO A 16 7.60 -23.38 9.84
C PRO A 16 7.48 -23.40 8.31
N LEU A 17 7.86 -22.30 7.65
CA LEU A 17 7.75 -22.14 6.18
C LEU A 17 8.74 -23.02 5.42
N ASP A 18 9.79 -23.49 6.10
CA ASP A 18 10.85 -24.35 5.60
C ASP A 18 10.49 -25.85 5.59
N GLY A 19 9.32 -26.23 6.14
CA GLY A 19 8.94 -27.62 6.39
C GLY A 19 8.47 -28.48 5.21
N ARG A 20 8.19 -27.91 4.02
CA ARG A 20 7.72 -28.68 2.83
C ARG A 20 8.37 -28.29 1.50
N TRP A 21 8.60 -27.00 1.23
CA TRP A 21 9.12 -26.52 -0.07
C TRP A 21 10.30 -25.55 0.12
N SER A 22 11.37 -26.04 0.77
CA SER A 22 12.61 -25.30 0.99
C SER A 22 13.78 -25.86 0.18
N GLN A 23 14.71 -24.99 -0.25
CA GLN A 23 15.98 -25.40 -0.86
C GLN A 23 16.97 -25.95 0.18
N SER A 24 16.90 -25.43 1.41
CA SER A 24 17.60 -25.95 2.58
C SER A 24 16.55 -26.67 3.43
N PRO A 25 16.42 -27.99 3.31
CA PRO A 25 15.32 -28.72 3.93
C PRO A 25 15.37 -28.53 5.45
N ALA A 26 14.33 -27.90 6.00
CA ALA A 26 13.95 -28.16 7.37
C ALA A 26 12.82 -29.20 7.36
N PRO A 27 12.82 -30.13 8.30
CA PRO A 27 12.08 -31.38 8.19
C PRO A 27 10.58 -31.22 8.53
N SER A 28 9.71 -32.00 7.89
CA SER A 28 8.41 -32.38 8.48
C SER A 28 7.90 -33.71 7.91
N SER A 29 7.54 -34.66 8.80
CA SER A 29 7.09 -36.01 8.44
C SER A 29 5.58 -36.23 8.55
N GLN A 30 4.79 -35.24 8.96
CA GLN A 30 3.33 -35.40 9.05
C GLN A 30 2.56 -34.11 8.74
N PRO A 31 1.34 -34.20 8.17
CA PRO A 31 0.41 -33.07 8.09
C PRO A 31 -0.09 -32.75 9.50
N HIS A 32 0.77 -32.16 10.33
CA HIS A 32 0.32 -31.55 11.57
C HIS A 32 -0.32 -30.21 11.22
N LEU A 33 -1.56 -30.06 11.63
CA LEU A 33 -2.21 -28.78 11.78
C LEU A 33 -1.34 -27.93 12.74
N VAL A 34 -0.50 -27.04 12.19
CA VAL A 34 0.38 -26.17 12.99
C VAL A 34 -0.48 -25.08 13.65
N ARG A 35 -1.05 -25.39 14.81
CA ARG A 35 -1.74 -24.43 15.68
C ARG A 35 -0.81 -24.04 16.81
N ASN A 36 -0.07 -22.95 16.63
CA ASN A 36 0.77 -22.38 17.67
C ASN A 36 0.55 -20.86 17.74
N VAL A 37 1.20 -20.20 18.69
CA VAL A 37 1.07 -18.75 18.90
C VAL A 37 1.48 -17.97 17.64
N ALA A 38 2.50 -18.42 16.89
CA ALA A 38 2.94 -17.74 15.68
C ALA A 38 1.89 -17.81 14.56
N THR A 39 1.28 -18.97 14.31
CA THR A 39 0.24 -19.09 13.26
C THR A 39 -1.03 -18.33 13.61
N VAL A 40 -1.40 -18.29 14.89
CA VAL A 40 -2.50 -17.46 15.40
C VAL A 40 -2.17 -15.97 15.28
N ALA A 41 -0.99 -15.54 15.70
CA ALA A 41 -0.56 -14.15 15.61
C ALA A 41 -0.44 -13.67 14.17
N TYR A 42 0.07 -14.49 13.25
CA TYR A 42 0.10 -14.19 11.82
C TYR A 42 -1.32 -14.03 11.24
N SER A 43 -2.23 -14.96 11.58
CA SER A 43 -3.63 -14.86 11.16
C SER A 43 -4.29 -13.59 11.72
N LEU A 44 -4.03 -13.28 12.99
CA LEU A 44 -4.50 -12.05 13.65
C LEU A 44 -3.93 -10.80 12.98
N GLN A 45 -2.65 -10.80 12.61
CA GLN A 45 -2.03 -9.67 11.93
C GLN A 45 -2.74 -9.39 10.62
N LEU A 46 -2.94 -10.41 9.77
CA LEU A 46 -3.59 -10.23 8.47
C LEU A 46 -5.04 -9.78 8.60
N ALA A 47 -5.78 -10.40 9.53
CA ALA A 47 -7.15 -9.98 9.79
C ALA A 47 -7.26 -8.53 10.28
N GLN A 48 -6.34 -8.09 11.14
CA GLN A 48 -6.28 -6.70 11.58
C GLN A 48 -6.08 -5.75 10.40
N VAL A 49 -5.22 -6.08 9.42
CA VAL A 49 -5.03 -5.25 8.22
C VAL A 49 -6.37 -4.95 7.55
N TYR A 50 -7.14 -5.98 7.19
CA TYR A 50 -8.41 -5.81 6.48
C TYR A 50 -9.50 -5.18 7.36
N PHE A 51 -9.61 -5.62 8.61
CA PHE A 51 -10.61 -5.12 9.54
C PHE A 51 -10.44 -3.61 9.78
N PHE A 52 -9.23 -3.18 10.12
CA PHE A 52 -8.96 -1.76 10.37
C PHE A 52 -8.94 -0.93 9.08
N ALA A 53 -8.46 -1.47 7.95
CA ALA A 53 -8.57 -0.78 6.66
C ALA A 53 -10.01 -0.47 6.25
N GLY A 54 -10.94 -1.39 6.53
CA GLY A 54 -12.37 -1.17 6.32
C GLY A 54 -12.96 -0.16 7.30
N LEU A 55 -12.62 -0.26 8.59
CA LEU A 55 -13.10 0.71 9.59
C LEU A 55 -12.58 2.13 9.36
N LEU A 56 -11.38 2.29 8.81
CA LEU A 56 -10.80 3.59 8.49
C LEU A 56 -11.51 4.27 7.30
N LYS A 57 -12.35 3.55 6.55
CA LYS A 57 -13.24 4.10 5.52
C LYS A 57 -14.56 4.58 6.13
N HIS A 58 -14.48 5.40 7.17
CA HIS A 58 -15.64 5.92 7.91
C HIS A 58 -16.06 7.34 7.50
N GLY A 59 -15.25 8.08 6.74
CA GLY A 59 -15.57 9.45 6.33
C GLY A 59 -16.80 9.52 5.41
N GLN A 60 -17.41 10.71 5.28
CA GLN A 60 -18.68 10.92 4.56
C GLN A 60 -18.69 10.33 3.13
N ALA A 61 -17.58 10.45 2.40
CA ALA A 61 -17.45 9.89 1.06
C ALA A 61 -17.62 8.36 1.05
N TRP A 62 -17.19 7.66 2.10
CA TRP A 62 -17.25 6.20 2.19
C TRP A 62 -18.55 5.70 2.80
N SER A 63 -19.00 6.28 3.91
CA SER A 63 -20.07 5.76 4.76
C SER A 63 -21.45 6.34 4.45
N GLU A 64 -21.53 7.65 4.17
CA GLU A 64 -22.81 8.34 3.95
C GLU A 64 -23.18 8.36 2.46
N ASN A 65 -22.22 8.67 1.59
CA ASN A 65 -22.49 8.98 0.18
C ASN A 65 -22.11 7.84 -0.78
N GLY A 66 -21.28 6.88 -0.35
CA GLY A 66 -20.83 5.77 -1.21
C GLY A 66 -19.89 6.16 -2.35
N GLN A 67 -19.36 7.37 -2.33
CA GLN A 67 -18.52 7.95 -3.39
C GLN A 67 -17.03 7.61 -3.28
N GLY A 68 -16.58 7.03 -2.16
CA GLY A 68 -15.16 6.83 -1.88
C GLY A 68 -14.41 6.05 -2.96
N LEU A 69 -14.98 4.92 -3.42
CA LEU A 69 -14.41 4.13 -4.51
C LEU A 69 -14.38 4.93 -5.83
N TRP A 70 -15.46 5.63 -6.16
CA TRP A 70 -15.56 6.44 -7.38
C TRP A 70 -14.52 7.57 -7.39
N LEU A 71 -14.40 8.32 -6.29
CA LEU A 71 -13.38 9.37 -6.12
C LEU A 71 -11.96 8.79 -6.21
N SER A 72 -11.74 7.61 -5.63
CA SER A 72 -10.43 6.94 -5.70
C SER A 72 -10.04 6.58 -7.13
N LEU A 73 -10.98 6.04 -7.92
CA LEU A 73 -10.75 5.69 -9.33
C LEU A 73 -10.64 6.91 -10.26
N ARG A 74 -11.06 8.08 -9.79
CA ARG A 74 -10.78 9.35 -10.48
C ARG A 74 -9.43 9.93 -10.15
N SER A 75 -8.70 9.46 -9.14
CA SER A 75 -7.43 10.09 -8.78
C SER A 75 -6.34 9.83 -9.81
N ALA A 76 -5.82 10.88 -10.43
CA ALA A 76 -4.67 10.79 -11.34
C ALA A 76 -3.39 10.25 -10.65
N LEU A 77 -3.31 10.36 -9.32
CA LEU A 77 -2.18 9.86 -8.55
C LEU A 77 -2.16 8.33 -8.47
N PHE A 78 -3.33 7.69 -8.42
CA PHE A 78 -3.44 6.28 -8.07
C PHE A 78 -4.17 5.41 -9.09
N ALA A 79 -5.16 5.92 -9.82
CA ALA A 79 -5.92 5.11 -10.76
C ALA A 79 -5.09 4.72 -11.98
N THR A 80 -5.30 3.49 -12.48
CA THR A 80 -4.83 3.09 -13.82
C THR A 80 -5.77 3.67 -14.88
N GLY A 81 -5.39 3.59 -16.16
CA GLY A 81 -6.31 3.97 -17.25
C GLY A 81 -7.61 3.15 -17.25
N LEU A 82 -7.56 1.89 -16.83
CA LEU A 82 -8.77 1.07 -16.66
C LEU A 82 -9.61 1.54 -15.46
N GLY A 83 -8.97 1.89 -14.35
CA GLY A 83 -9.65 2.47 -13.19
C GLY A 83 -10.35 3.77 -13.53
N GLU A 84 -9.67 4.66 -14.24
CA GLU A 84 -10.24 5.91 -14.74
C GLU A 84 -11.41 5.67 -15.70
N ALA A 85 -11.30 4.72 -16.62
CA ALA A 85 -12.40 4.38 -17.52
C ALA A 85 -13.64 3.86 -16.76
N LEU A 86 -13.46 3.05 -15.71
CA LEU A 86 -14.57 2.59 -14.87
C LEU A 86 -15.23 3.72 -14.07
N SER A 87 -14.50 4.81 -13.79
CA SER A 87 -15.06 5.96 -13.07
C SER A 87 -16.21 6.67 -13.81
N ALA A 88 -16.41 6.36 -15.09
CA ALA A 88 -17.55 6.81 -15.89
C ALA A 88 -18.90 6.17 -15.47
N TYR A 89 -18.90 5.15 -14.62
CA TYR A 89 -20.09 4.39 -14.20
C TYR A 89 -20.36 4.51 -12.68
N PRO A 90 -20.65 5.72 -12.17
CA PRO A 90 -20.89 5.94 -10.74
C PRO A 90 -22.05 5.11 -10.17
N GLU A 91 -23.06 4.81 -10.97
CA GLU A 91 -24.20 3.96 -10.60
C GLU A 91 -23.79 2.53 -10.22
N VAL A 92 -22.65 2.04 -10.74
CA VAL A 92 -22.07 0.75 -10.35
C VAL A 92 -21.10 0.93 -9.17
N LEU A 93 -20.30 1.99 -9.19
CA LEU A 93 -19.25 2.20 -8.20
C LEU A 93 -19.78 2.61 -6.83
N HIS A 94 -20.92 3.32 -6.75
CA HIS A 94 -21.50 3.72 -5.47
C HIS A 94 -22.03 2.53 -4.65
N PRO A 95 -22.79 1.57 -5.22
CA PRO A 95 -23.13 0.34 -4.51
C PRO A 95 -21.89 -0.51 -4.20
N LEU A 96 -20.97 -0.63 -5.16
CA LEU A 96 -19.77 -1.44 -5.00
C LEU A 96 -18.85 -0.91 -3.88
N ASN A 97 -18.85 0.40 -3.62
CA ASN A 97 -18.18 1.00 -2.48
C ASN A 97 -18.60 0.32 -1.17
N TYR A 98 -19.91 0.20 -0.91
CA TYR A 98 -20.40 -0.41 0.33
C TYR A 98 -20.07 -1.91 0.41
N VAL A 99 -20.19 -2.62 -0.71
CA VAL A 99 -19.82 -4.04 -0.80
C VAL A 99 -18.34 -4.22 -0.48
N MET A 100 -17.49 -3.34 -1.00
CA MET A 100 -16.05 -3.37 -0.77
C MET A 100 -15.69 -3.06 0.69
N VAL A 101 -16.22 -1.98 1.27
CA VAL A 101 -15.98 -1.63 2.68
C VAL A 101 -16.48 -2.73 3.62
N PHE A 102 -17.71 -3.22 3.41
CA PHE A 102 -18.25 -4.33 4.18
C PHE A 102 -17.40 -5.60 4.01
N GLY A 103 -17.00 -5.90 2.77
CA GLY A 103 -16.14 -7.01 2.42
C GLY A 103 -14.79 -6.98 3.15
N GLU A 104 -14.12 -5.84 3.21
CA GLU A 104 -12.86 -5.67 3.95
C GLU A 104 -13.04 -5.97 5.45
N ILE A 105 -14.07 -5.40 6.08
CA ILE A 105 -14.36 -5.62 7.50
C ILE A 105 -14.67 -7.11 7.74
N MET A 106 -15.53 -7.70 6.92
CA MET A 106 -15.94 -9.10 7.06
C MET A 106 -14.80 -10.07 6.81
N VAL A 107 -13.97 -9.84 5.78
CA VAL A 107 -12.78 -10.65 5.52
C VAL A 107 -11.87 -10.69 6.74
N GLY A 108 -11.70 -9.57 7.45
CA GLY A 108 -10.99 -9.54 8.73
C GLY A 108 -11.50 -10.62 9.69
N PHE A 109 -12.82 -10.66 9.94
CA PHE A 109 -13.43 -11.69 10.79
C PHE A 109 -13.32 -13.11 10.21
N LEU A 110 -13.56 -13.28 8.91
CA LEU A 110 -13.55 -14.59 8.25
C LEU A 110 -12.13 -15.20 8.19
N LEU A 111 -11.07 -14.37 8.15
CA LEU A 111 -9.68 -14.82 8.28
C LEU A 111 -9.35 -15.27 9.71
N LEU A 112 -9.92 -14.62 10.72
CA LEU A 112 -9.79 -14.98 12.14
C LEU A 112 -10.57 -16.20 12.55
N THR A 113 -11.16 -16.90 11.60
CA THR A 113 -12.08 -17.97 11.91
C THR A 113 -11.34 -19.31 11.85
N PRO A 114 -10.89 -19.87 12.99
CA PRO A 114 -10.67 -21.30 13.16
C PRO A 114 -11.93 -22.01 13.68
N LEU A 115 -13.01 -21.26 13.98
CA LEU A 115 -14.23 -21.74 14.65
C LEU A 115 -15.38 -22.11 13.70
N TYR A 116 -15.39 -21.55 12.49
CA TYR A 116 -16.32 -21.89 11.42
C TYR A 116 -15.52 -22.42 10.23
N SER A 117 -15.83 -23.65 9.85
CA SER A 117 -15.42 -24.43 8.67
C SER A 117 -14.22 -23.93 7.82
N GLU A 118 -13.25 -24.80 7.53
CA GLU A 118 -12.09 -24.45 6.68
C GLU A 118 -12.48 -23.91 5.29
N GLU A 119 -13.68 -24.25 4.84
CA GLU A 119 -14.32 -23.77 3.62
C GLU A 119 -14.58 -22.26 3.66
N ILE A 120 -15.00 -21.71 4.81
CA ILE A 120 -15.17 -20.26 5.00
C ILE A 120 -13.83 -19.55 4.88
N ARG A 121 -12.76 -20.14 5.43
CA ARG A 121 -11.40 -19.61 5.29
C ARG A 121 -10.96 -19.61 3.82
N ASN A 122 -11.23 -20.69 3.08
CA ASN A 122 -10.95 -20.74 1.64
C ASN A 122 -11.71 -19.65 0.88
N LEU A 123 -12.98 -19.41 1.22
CA LEU A 123 -13.77 -18.34 0.62
C LEU A 123 -13.17 -16.96 0.93
N ALA A 124 -12.76 -16.71 2.18
CA ALA A 124 -12.13 -15.46 2.58
C ALA A 124 -10.81 -15.22 1.83
N ILE A 125 -9.95 -16.24 1.74
CA ILE A 125 -8.69 -16.16 0.99
C ILE A 125 -8.98 -15.89 -0.50
N GLY A 126 -9.94 -16.61 -1.09
CA GLY A 126 -10.36 -16.38 -2.48
C GLY A 126 -10.89 -14.97 -2.72
N ALA A 127 -11.71 -14.45 -1.80
CA ALA A 127 -12.22 -13.07 -1.85
C ALA A 127 -11.08 -12.05 -1.79
N VAL A 128 -10.10 -12.23 -0.91
CA VAL A 128 -8.90 -11.38 -0.82
C VAL A 128 -8.09 -11.43 -2.12
N VAL A 129 -7.87 -12.63 -2.67
CA VAL A 129 -7.09 -12.81 -3.91
C VAL A 129 -7.78 -12.10 -5.08
N ILE A 130 -9.10 -12.27 -5.22
CA ILE A 130 -9.89 -11.60 -6.25
C ILE A 130 -9.88 -10.08 -6.04
N PHE A 131 -10.10 -9.63 -4.81
CA PHE A 131 -10.09 -8.21 -4.44
C PHE A 131 -8.77 -7.55 -4.82
N HIS A 132 -7.63 -8.12 -4.41
CA HIS A 132 -6.33 -7.57 -4.77
C HIS A 132 -5.98 -7.74 -6.24
N GLY A 133 -6.54 -8.73 -6.93
CA GLY A 133 -6.51 -8.81 -8.39
C GLY A 133 -7.15 -7.58 -9.04
N PHE A 134 -8.35 -7.19 -8.60
CA PHE A 134 -8.99 -5.94 -9.03
C PHE A 134 -8.17 -4.72 -8.64
N ILE A 135 -7.67 -4.63 -7.41
CA ILE A 135 -6.83 -3.52 -6.99
C ILE A 135 -5.58 -3.38 -7.87
N ALA A 136 -4.92 -4.49 -8.24
CA ALA A 136 -3.76 -4.48 -9.13
C ALA A 136 -4.10 -3.99 -10.55
N LEU A 137 -5.31 -4.27 -11.04
CA LEU A 137 -5.79 -3.81 -12.35
C LEU A 137 -6.22 -2.34 -12.34
N LEU A 138 -6.81 -1.87 -11.24
CA LEU A 138 -7.48 -0.57 -11.16
C LEU A 138 -6.62 0.53 -10.52
N PHE A 139 -5.62 0.16 -9.71
CA PHE A 139 -4.77 1.11 -9.00
C PHE A 139 -3.28 0.80 -9.14
N HIS A 140 -2.47 1.85 -9.25
CA HIS A 140 -1.03 1.77 -9.23
C HIS A 140 -0.43 1.84 -7.81
N LEU A 141 -0.65 0.79 -7.02
CA LEU A 141 -0.18 0.66 -5.63
C LEU A 141 1.15 -0.10 -5.46
N GLY A 142 1.90 -0.25 -6.56
CA GLY A 142 3.19 -0.95 -6.54
C GLY A 142 3.05 -2.41 -6.15
N ILE A 143 3.91 -2.89 -5.26
CA ILE A 143 3.92 -4.29 -4.83
C ILE A 143 2.79 -4.66 -3.88
N PHE A 144 2.02 -3.70 -3.36
CA PHE A 144 1.03 -3.93 -2.30
C PHE A 144 0.03 -5.05 -2.63
N PRO A 145 -0.67 -5.05 -3.78
CA PRO A 145 -1.66 -6.10 -4.05
C PRO A 145 -1.03 -7.49 -4.15
N LEU A 146 0.20 -7.58 -4.67
CA LEU A 146 0.94 -8.83 -4.76
C LEU A 146 1.31 -9.37 -3.37
N ILE A 147 1.82 -8.50 -2.49
CA ILE A 147 2.19 -8.89 -1.13
C ILE A 147 0.95 -9.32 -0.34
N ALA A 148 -0.16 -8.61 -0.46
CA ALA A 148 -1.41 -8.96 0.21
C ALA A 148 -1.95 -10.33 -0.25
N ILE A 149 -1.85 -10.65 -1.54
CA ILE A 149 -2.16 -11.98 -2.08
C ILE A 149 -1.24 -13.03 -1.45
N ILE A 150 0.08 -12.84 -1.53
CA ILE A 150 1.06 -13.80 -1.00
C ILE A 150 0.84 -14.06 0.49
N ALA A 151 0.54 -13.00 1.25
CA ALA A 151 0.31 -13.08 2.68
C ALA A 151 -0.82 -14.06 3.03
N VAL A 152 -1.98 -13.95 2.37
CA VAL A 152 -3.12 -14.83 2.65
C VAL A 152 -2.96 -16.24 2.08
N LEU A 153 -2.12 -16.46 1.06
CA LEU A 153 -1.81 -17.81 0.59
C LEU A 153 -1.12 -18.65 1.68
N GLY A 154 -0.39 -18.02 2.60
CA GLY A 154 0.17 -18.68 3.78
C GLY A 154 -0.88 -19.21 4.76
N LEU A 155 -2.15 -18.80 4.62
CA LEU A 155 -3.27 -19.25 5.45
C LEU A 155 -4.11 -20.36 4.81
N LEU A 156 -3.74 -20.85 3.62
CA LEU A 156 -4.47 -21.91 2.92
C LEU A 156 -4.63 -23.16 3.81
N PRO A 157 -5.87 -23.55 4.16
CA PRO A 157 -6.14 -24.67 5.05
C PRO A 157 -5.95 -26.03 4.36
N GLN A 158 -6.02 -27.11 5.13
CA GLN A 158 -5.82 -28.48 4.63
C GLN A 158 -6.87 -28.86 3.57
N THR A 159 -8.11 -28.43 3.73
CA THR A 159 -9.18 -28.62 2.73
C THR A 159 -8.79 -28.15 1.35
N PHE A 160 -8.11 -27.00 1.19
CA PHE A 160 -7.63 -26.54 -0.12
C PHE A 160 -6.69 -27.54 -0.79
N TRP A 161 -5.69 -28.01 -0.04
CA TRP A 161 -4.70 -28.98 -0.52
C TRP A 161 -5.32 -30.34 -0.84
N SER A 162 -6.46 -30.67 -0.23
CA SER A 162 -7.25 -31.85 -0.56
C SER A 162 -8.14 -31.69 -1.80
N MET A 163 -8.27 -30.50 -2.38
CA MET A 163 -9.01 -30.29 -3.63
C MET A 163 -8.14 -30.64 -4.84
N ARG A 164 -8.77 -30.86 -6.01
CA ARG A 164 -8.06 -31.19 -7.26
C ARG A 164 -6.98 -30.16 -7.61
N LEU A 165 -7.28 -28.88 -7.45
CA LEU A 165 -6.34 -27.79 -7.74
C LEU A 165 -5.16 -27.80 -6.77
N GLY A 166 -5.42 -27.91 -5.46
CA GLY A 166 -4.38 -27.99 -4.43
C GLY A 166 -3.45 -29.19 -4.62
N ARG A 167 -4.00 -30.38 -4.90
CA ARG A 167 -3.20 -31.57 -5.23
C ARG A 167 -2.34 -31.38 -6.48
N ALA A 168 -2.91 -30.81 -7.55
CA ALA A 168 -2.15 -30.57 -8.78
C ALA A 168 -1.00 -29.57 -8.56
N LEU A 169 -1.22 -28.53 -7.75
CA LEU A 169 -0.19 -27.57 -7.38
C LEU A 169 0.89 -28.23 -6.50
N ALA A 170 0.51 -28.98 -5.47
CA ALA A 170 1.43 -29.70 -4.61
C ALA A 170 2.34 -30.64 -5.41
N ASN A 171 1.77 -31.48 -6.28
CA ASN A 171 2.53 -32.40 -7.14
C ASN A 171 3.54 -31.66 -8.05
N ARG A 172 3.18 -30.46 -8.56
CA ARG A 172 4.08 -29.63 -9.37
C ARG A 172 5.22 -29.01 -8.56
N LEU A 173 4.98 -28.70 -7.29
CA LEU A 173 6.00 -28.15 -6.40
C LEU A 173 6.92 -29.25 -5.89
N GLU A 174 6.38 -30.40 -5.49
CA GLU A 174 7.13 -31.58 -5.05
C GLU A 174 8.03 -32.16 -6.15
N SER A 175 7.68 -32.00 -7.44
CA SER A 175 8.57 -32.41 -8.53
C SER A 175 9.79 -31.47 -8.70
N ARG A 176 9.73 -30.26 -8.15
CA ARG A 176 10.80 -29.25 -8.24
C ARG A 176 11.65 -29.17 -6.97
N PHE A 177 11.04 -29.42 -5.81
CA PHE A 177 11.69 -29.33 -4.51
C PHE A 177 11.82 -30.72 -3.89
N ARG A 178 13.01 -31.08 -3.40
CA ARG A 178 13.25 -32.41 -2.81
C ARG A 178 12.51 -32.56 -1.48
N SER A 179 11.94 -33.74 -1.25
CA SER A 179 11.39 -34.12 0.06
C SER A 179 12.52 -34.24 1.12
N PRO A 180 12.43 -33.55 2.27
CA PRO A 180 13.39 -33.66 3.36
C PRO A 180 13.44 -35.04 4.04
N PRO A 181 14.54 -35.41 4.73
CA PRO A 181 14.54 -36.45 5.76
C PRO A 181 13.73 -36.06 7.01
N GLU A 182 13.31 -37.05 7.82
CA GLU A 182 12.37 -36.88 8.96
C GLU A 182 13.02 -36.30 10.24
N GLN A 183 12.53 -35.16 10.75
CA GLN A 183 12.73 -34.67 12.14
C GLN A 183 11.55 -33.78 12.59
N PRO A 184 11.39 -33.49 13.90
CA PRO A 184 10.26 -32.72 14.42
C PRO A 184 10.36 -31.22 14.11
N LEU A 185 9.21 -30.56 13.97
CA LEU A 185 9.10 -29.11 13.83
C LEU A 185 9.71 -28.41 15.04
N ARG A 186 10.38 -27.26 14.84
CA ARG A 186 10.86 -26.42 15.94
C ARG A 186 9.69 -25.98 16.81
N GLU A 187 9.77 -26.32 18.09
CA GLU A 187 8.82 -25.80 19.08
C GLU A 187 9.25 -24.42 19.56
N LEU A 188 8.28 -23.51 19.68
CA LEU A 188 8.52 -22.19 20.26
C LEU A 188 8.70 -22.30 21.77
N GLY A 189 9.78 -21.72 22.29
CA GLY A 189 10.02 -21.57 23.72
C GLY A 189 9.04 -20.59 24.37
N TRP A 190 8.95 -20.61 25.71
CA TRP A 190 8.01 -19.74 26.44
C TRP A 190 8.29 -18.24 26.24
N CYS A 191 9.57 -17.83 26.19
CA CYS A 191 9.97 -16.44 25.92
C CYS A 191 9.47 -15.98 24.54
N GLU A 192 9.63 -16.85 23.52
CA GLU A 192 9.21 -16.54 22.16
C GLU A 192 7.69 -16.41 22.08
N ARG A 193 6.96 -17.31 22.73
CA ARG A 193 5.49 -17.22 22.82
C ARG A 193 5.04 -15.93 23.49
N ALA A 194 5.63 -15.58 24.63
CA ALA A 194 5.33 -14.33 25.33
C ALA A 194 5.65 -13.11 24.47
N PHE A 195 6.80 -13.11 23.80
CA PHE A 195 7.21 -12.05 22.88
C PHE A 195 6.22 -11.88 21.73
N LEU A 196 5.80 -12.97 21.07
CA LEU A 196 4.82 -12.91 19.97
C LEU A 196 3.45 -12.40 20.43
N VAL A 197 3.02 -12.76 21.64
CA VAL A 197 1.80 -12.21 22.26
C VAL A 197 1.94 -10.69 22.47
N VAL A 198 3.07 -10.23 23.01
CA VAL A 198 3.33 -8.79 23.15
C VAL A 198 3.31 -8.08 21.79
N CYS A 199 3.94 -8.67 20.76
CA CYS A 199 3.96 -8.11 19.41
C CYS A 199 2.56 -7.99 18.80
N ILE A 200 1.71 -9.02 18.88
CA ILE A 200 0.36 -8.96 18.30
C ILE A 200 -0.57 -8.03 19.08
N LEU A 201 -0.42 -7.94 20.41
CA LEU A 201 -1.13 -6.95 21.22
C LEU A 201 -0.65 -5.54 20.91
N TYR A 202 0.64 -5.35 20.67
CA TYR A 202 1.21 -4.07 20.25
C TYR A 202 0.61 -3.60 18.91
N THR A 203 0.49 -4.49 17.92
CA THR A 203 -0.12 -4.12 16.64
C THR A 203 -1.61 -3.79 16.78
N LEU A 204 -2.34 -4.52 17.62
CA LEU A 204 -3.72 -4.19 17.96
C LEU A 204 -3.84 -2.80 18.59
N VAL A 205 -2.98 -2.48 19.56
CA VAL A 205 -2.93 -1.15 20.17
C VAL A 205 -2.63 -0.08 19.12
N CYS A 206 -1.65 -0.30 18.25
CA CYS A 206 -1.34 0.66 17.17
C CYS A 206 -2.55 0.93 16.27
N ASN A 207 -3.27 -0.13 15.86
CA ASN A 207 -4.47 -0.01 15.05
C ASN A 207 -5.61 0.73 15.75
N LEU A 208 -5.85 0.46 17.04
CA LEU A 208 -6.84 1.19 17.84
C LEU A 208 -6.50 2.68 17.99
N LEU A 209 -5.21 3.01 18.06
CA LEU A 209 -4.72 4.38 18.17
C LEU A 209 -4.68 5.13 16.82
N MET A 210 -5.03 4.48 15.69
CA MET A 210 -5.11 5.17 14.38
C MET A 210 -6.36 6.02 14.20
N PHE A 211 -7.41 5.83 15.03
CA PHE A 211 -8.64 6.60 14.87
C PHE A 211 -8.42 8.09 15.21
N PRO A 212 -9.11 9.02 14.51
CA PRO A 212 -8.81 10.47 14.53
C PRO A 212 -8.76 11.11 15.92
N ASP A 213 -9.54 10.60 16.88
CA ASP A 213 -9.60 11.13 18.25
C ASP A 213 -8.33 10.85 19.06
N THR A 214 -7.44 10.00 18.55
CA THR A 214 -6.17 9.65 19.17
C THR A 214 -5.03 10.42 18.53
N SER A 215 -4.59 11.51 19.18
CA SER A 215 -3.41 12.24 18.71
C SER A 215 -2.15 11.35 18.77
N PRO A 216 -1.38 11.20 17.68
CA PRO A 216 -0.11 10.48 17.69
C PRO A 216 0.91 11.02 18.70
N ALA A 217 0.76 12.27 19.15
CA ALA A 217 1.57 12.87 20.21
C ALA A 217 1.34 12.22 21.59
N ARG A 218 0.19 11.58 21.80
CA ARG A 218 -0.17 10.91 23.05
C ARG A 218 0.46 9.54 23.23
N ILE A 219 1.05 8.96 22.17
CA ILE A 219 1.71 7.65 22.26
C ILE A 219 3.10 7.84 22.91
N PRO A 220 3.37 7.20 24.07
CA PRO A 220 4.67 7.27 24.75
C PRO A 220 5.85 6.88 23.84
N GLN A 221 7.00 7.55 24.01
CA GLN A 221 8.21 7.29 23.22
C GLN A 221 8.72 5.84 23.29
N PRO A 222 8.68 5.13 24.45
CA PRO A 222 9.06 3.72 24.50
C PRO A 222 8.20 2.83 23.59
N ILE A 223 6.89 3.11 23.51
CA ILE A 223 5.96 2.38 22.63
C ILE A 223 6.32 2.62 21.16
N LYS A 224 6.55 3.89 20.77
CA LYS A 224 7.05 4.23 19.42
C LYS A 224 8.42 3.61 19.13
N GLY A 225 9.29 3.52 20.13
CA GLY A 225 10.61 2.90 20.01
C GLY A 225 10.52 1.41 19.72
N PHE A 226 9.64 0.70 20.43
CA PHE A 226 9.38 -0.72 20.22
C PHE A 226 8.88 -0.98 18.79
N GLY A 227 7.90 -0.22 18.31
CA GLY A 227 7.40 -0.31 16.94
C GLY A 227 8.47 -0.09 15.89
N ARG A 228 9.34 0.91 16.07
CA ARG A 228 10.44 1.20 15.14
C ARG A 228 11.53 0.12 15.15
N LEU A 229 11.85 -0.42 16.32
CA LEU A 229 12.87 -1.46 16.48
C LEU A 229 12.45 -2.77 15.78
N PHE A 230 11.23 -3.23 16.02
CA PHE A 230 10.71 -4.47 15.45
C PHE A 230 9.94 -4.28 14.14
N ARG A 231 9.81 -3.03 13.68
CA ARG A 231 9.05 -2.64 12.48
C ARG A 231 7.60 -3.11 12.49
N LEU A 232 6.96 -3.00 13.66
CA LEU A 232 5.57 -3.42 13.92
C LEU A 232 4.56 -2.27 13.81
N GLU A 233 4.99 -1.12 13.28
CA GLU A 233 4.12 0.03 13.01
C GLU A 233 2.92 -0.39 12.14
N GLN A 234 1.76 0.22 12.34
CA GLN A 234 0.54 -0.08 11.60
C GLN A 234 0.04 1.19 10.90
N HIS A 235 -0.33 1.06 9.63
CA HIS A 235 -0.81 2.17 8.81
C HIS A 235 -1.64 1.61 7.64
N TRP A 236 -2.95 1.45 7.88
CA TRP A 236 -3.91 0.80 6.97
C TRP A 236 -5.03 1.74 6.48
N ASP A 237 -4.82 3.04 6.58
CA ASP A 237 -5.71 4.14 6.17
C ASP A 237 -5.55 4.50 4.69
N LEU A 238 -5.20 3.55 3.82
CA LEU A 238 -5.11 3.83 2.38
C LEU A 238 -6.48 4.32 1.88
N PHE A 239 -6.50 5.60 1.47
CA PHE A 239 -7.71 6.33 1.04
C PHE A 239 -8.76 6.56 2.14
N GLY A 240 -8.42 6.35 3.41
CA GLY A 240 -9.25 6.65 4.58
C GLY A 240 -8.68 7.83 5.39
N PRO A 241 -9.52 8.62 6.09
CA PRO A 241 -10.97 8.66 6.00
C PRO A 241 -11.47 9.41 4.75
N LEU A 242 -10.57 10.10 4.03
CA LEU A 242 -10.88 10.83 2.81
C LEU A 242 -10.24 10.14 1.59
N PRO A 243 -10.97 10.02 0.48
CA PRO A 243 -10.42 9.49 -0.76
C PRO A 243 -9.29 10.39 -1.29
N PRO A 244 -8.42 9.86 -2.17
CA PRO A 244 -7.27 10.61 -2.68
C PRO A 244 -7.71 11.76 -3.60
N TYR A 245 -6.88 12.80 -3.69
CA TYR A 245 -7.09 13.95 -4.57
C TYR A 245 -7.04 13.54 -6.06
N ASP A 246 -7.93 14.10 -6.88
CA ASP A 246 -7.78 14.10 -8.34
C ASP A 246 -6.86 15.27 -8.74
N GLY A 247 -5.54 15.04 -8.65
CA GLY A 247 -4.55 16.07 -8.93
C GLY A 247 -3.23 15.56 -9.51
N TRP A 248 -2.46 16.47 -10.10
CA TRP A 248 -1.22 16.19 -10.82
C TRP A 248 -0.20 17.33 -10.68
N PHE A 249 1.08 16.99 -10.86
CA PHE A 249 2.18 17.95 -10.79
C PHE A 249 2.49 18.54 -12.17
N VAL A 250 2.81 19.83 -12.18
CA VAL A 250 3.35 20.58 -13.32
C VAL A 250 4.59 21.34 -12.85
N LEU A 251 5.72 21.19 -13.53
CA LEU A 251 6.94 21.96 -13.27
C LEU A 251 7.18 22.89 -14.45
N GLU A 252 6.59 24.07 -14.38
CA GLU A 252 6.64 25.06 -15.46
C GLU A 252 7.94 25.85 -15.41
N ALA A 253 8.56 26.04 -16.57
CA ALA A 253 9.71 26.92 -16.75
C ALA A 253 9.43 27.99 -17.82
N ALA A 254 9.66 29.25 -17.45
CA ALA A 254 9.64 30.42 -18.30
C ALA A 254 11.02 30.65 -18.97
N PRO A 255 11.10 31.42 -20.07
CA PRO A 255 10.01 32.06 -20.82
C PRO A 255 9.30 31.13 -21.82
N GLN A 256 9.83 29.93 -22.08
CA GLN A 256 9.31 29.05 -23.12
C GLN A 256 7.98 28.38 -22.75
N GLY A 257 7.60 28.38 -21.47
CA GLY A 257 6.38 27.73 -20.99
C GLY A 257 6.46 26.22 -21.17
N ILE A 258 7.55 25.61 -20.70
CA ILE A 258 7.81 24.17 -20.83
C ILE A 258 7.57 23.48 -19.47
N ASP A 259 6.92 22.32 -19.50
CA ASP A 259 6.78 21.42 -18.35
C ASP A 259 8.01 20.51 -18.26
N LEU A 260 8.91 20.81 -17.34
CA LEU A 260 10.18 20.11 -17.15
C LEU A 260 10.00 18.63 -16.76
N LEU A 261 8.86 18.25 -16.16
CA LEU A 261 8.60 16.85 -15.81
C LEU A 261 8.41 15.97 -17.05
N ARG A 262 7.97 16.57 -18.16
CA ARG A 262 7.49 15.87 -19.35
C ARG A 262 8.15 16.32 -20.64
N ASP A 263 9.01 17.34 -20.58
CA ASP A 263 9.77 17.87 -21.71
C ASP A 263 8.88 18.27 -22.90
N ARG A 264 7.82 19.03 -22.60
CA ARG A 264 6.81 19.48 -23.58
C ARG A 264 6.22 20.83 -23.16
N PRO A 265 5.54 21.57 -24.05
CA PRO A 265 4.82 22.78 -23.65
C PRO A 265 3.85 22.52 -22.49
N VAL A 266 3.76 23.47 -21.54
CA VAL A 266 2.89 23.36 -20.37
C VAL A 266 1.44 23.20 -20.82
N THR A 267 0.78 22.23 -20.23
CA THR A 267 -0.66 22.06 -20.30
C THR A 267 -1.17 21.91 -18.87
N TYR A 268 -2.23 22.65 -18.55
CA TYR A 268 -2.79 22.64 -17.21
C TYR A 268 -3.77 21.49 -16.99
N ASP A 269 -4.24 20.87 -18.07
CA ASP A 269 -5.09 19.68 -18.04
C ASP A 269 -4.35 18.42 -17.56
N ARG A 270 -5.13 17.45 -17.09
CA ARG A 270 -4.63 16.16 -16.64
C ARG A 270 -3.95 15.42 -17.79
N GLN A 271 -2.74 14.96 -17.52
CA GLN A 271 -1.96 14.11 -18.41
C GLN A 271 -1.93 12.67 -17.91
N HIS A 272 -1.72 11.73 -18.83
CA HIS A 272 -1.49 10.32 -18.48
C HIS A 272 0.00 10.08 -18.16
N ASN A 273 0.31 8.97 -17.47
CA ASN A 273 1.69 8.55 -17.14
C ASN A 273 2.51 9.65 -16.44
N LEU A 274 1.97 10.14 -15.32
CA LEU A 274 2.55 11.26 -14.57
C LEU A 274 3.93 10.98 -13.95
N PHE A 275 4.30 9.71 -13.79
CA PHE A 275 5.49 9.30 -13.03
C PHE A 275 6.26 8.20 -13.78
N PRO A 276 7.61 8.21 -13.75
CA PRO A 276 8.43 7.15 -14.36
C PRO A 276 8.17 5.76 -13.75
N ASP A 277 8.05 5.70 -12.42
CA ASP A 277 7.78 4.46 -11.69
C ASP A 277 7.01 4.74 -10.39
N HIS A 278 6.72 3.67 -9.65
CA HIS A 278 5.99 3.75 -8.39
C HIS A 278 6.74 4.50 -7.29
N ARG A 279 8.08 4.42 -7.24
CA ARG A 279 8.89 5.13 -6.22
C ARG A 279 8.86 6.63 -6.48
N TRP A 280 9.00 7.07 -7.73
CA TRP A 280 8.86 8.47 -8.11
C TRP A 280 7.46 9.01 -7.84
N ARG A 281 6.41 8.19 -8.07
CA ARG A 281 5.04 8.54 -7.68
C ARG A 281 4.95 8.81 -6.17
N MET A 282 5.36 7.84 -5.34
CA MET A 282 5.23 7.97 -3.89
C MET A 282 6.09 9.12 -3.33
N PHE A 283 7.30 9.32 -3.89
CA PHE A 283 8.13 10.47 -3.55
C PHE A 283 7.42 11.79 -3.89
N SER A 284 6.88 11.92 -5.10
CA SER A 284 6.17 13.14 -5.52
C SER A 284 4.95 13.43 -4.65
N ILE A 285 4.15 12.41 -4.34
CA ILE A 285 3.00 12.53 -3.42
C ILE A 285 3.46 12.99 -2.04
N THR A 286 4.60 12.49 -1.56
CA THR A 286 5.18 12.88 -0.27
C THR A 286 5.48 14.39 -0.20
N LEU A 287 5.83 15.02 -1.33
CA LEU A 287 6.09 16.47 -1.42
C LEU A 287 4.87 17.34 -1.10
N LEU A 288 3.65 16.79 -1.17
CA LEU A 288 2.42 17.48 -0.79
C LEU A 288 2.27 17.64 0.73
N PHE A 289 2.99 16.82 1.50
CA PHE A 289 2.86 16.74 2.95
C PHE A 289 4.04 17.42 3.66
N PRO A 290 3.87 17.84 4.93
CA PRO A 290 4.93 18.52 5.70
C PRO A 290 6.25 17.76 5.78
N VAL A 291 6.22 16.42 5.74
CA VAL A 291 7.43 15.58 5.78
C VAL A 291 8.24 15.61 4.48
N GLY A 292 7.60 15.79 3.32
CA GLY A 292 8.27 15.84 2.02
C GLY A 292 8.74 17.24 1.62
N GLN A 293 8.16 18.25 2.23
CA GLN A 293 8.41 19.66 1.98
C GLN A 293 9.89 20.11 2.00
N PRO A 294 10.76 19.59 2.89
CA PRO A 294 12.21 19.89 2.86
C PRO A 294 12.93 19.43 1.58
N PHE A 295 12.35 18.47 0.84
CA PHE A 295 12.94 17.92 -0.38
C PHE A 295 12.51 18.65 -1.66
N LEU A 296 11.56 19.59 -1.58
CA LEU A 296 11.03 20.32 -2.74
C LEU A 296 12.12 21.04 -3.54
N SER A 297 12.98 21.80 -2.86
CA SER A 297 14.07 22.52 -3.53
C SER A 297 15.00 21.55 -4.25
N HIS A 298 15.46 20.51 -3.56
CA HIS A 298 16.34 19.48 -4.12
C HIS A 298 15.73 18.78 -5.33
N TYR A 299 14.43 18.46 -5.27
CA TYR A 299 13.72 17.84 -6.38
C TYR A 299 13.64 18.76 -7.60
N VAL A 300 13.30 20.04 -7.41
CA VAL A 300 13.24 20.99 -8.52
C VAL A 300 14.61 21.21 -9.15
N HIS A 301 15.68 21.33 -8.35
CA HIS A 301 17.05 21.42 -8.88
C HIS A 301 17.40 20.19 -9.71
N TYR A 302 17.12 18.99 -9.20
CA TYR A 302 17.34 17.75 -9.94
C TYR A 302 16.62 17.74 -11.30
N GLU A 303 15.36 18.16 -11.35
CA GLU A 303 14.58 18.20 -12.58
C GLU A 303 15.10 19.26 -13.58
N VAL A 304 15.53 20.42 -13.09
CA VAL A 304 16.18 21.47 -13.89
C VAL A 304 17.50 20.98 -14.48
N ASP A 305 18.37 20.36 -13.68
CA ASP A 305 19.66 19.84 -14.13
C ASP A 305 19.49 18.68 -15.13
N ARG A 306 18.49 17.82 -14.89
CA ARG A 306 18.10 16.75 -15.80
C ARG A 306 17.63 17.29 -17.14
N TYR A 307 16.86 18.39 -17.14
CA TYR A 307 16.42 19.05 -18.36
C TYR A 307 17.58 19.68 -19.13
N ARG A 308 18.43 20.46 -18.45
CA ARG A 308 19.61 21.11 -19.02
C ARG A 308 20.58 20.13 -19.67
N THR A 309 20.78 18.96 -19.06
CA THR A 309 21.63 17.91 -19.60
C THR A 309 21.13 17.42 -20.98
N ARG A 310 19.82 17.44 -21.22
CA ARG A 310 19.22 17.06 -22.51
C ARG A 310 19.10 18.24 -23.48
N HIS A 311 19.00 19.46 -22.96
CA HIS A 311 18.79 20.69 -23.72
C HIS A 311 19.84 21.77 -23.37
N PRO A 312 21.13 21.54 -23.68
CA PRO A 312 22.23 22.41 -23.22
C PRO A 312 22.16 23.85 -23.77
N ASN A 313 21.43 24.06 -24.87
CA ASN A 313 21.31 25.36 -25.51
C ASN A 313 20.06 26.15 -25.07
N GLN A 314 19.22 25.59 -24.20
CA GLN A 314 18.01 26.26 -23.72
C GLN A 314 18.26 26.95 -22.39
N THR A 315 17.87 28.21 -22.32
CA THR A 315 17.92 29.00 -21.08
C THR A 315 16.58 28.89 -20.35
N LEU A 316 16.64 28.60 -19.06
CA LEU A 316 15.49 28.61 -18.16
C LEU A 316 15.57 29.88 -17.30
N GLY A 317 14.44 30.53 -17.11
CA GLY A 317 14.29 31.71 -16.24
C GLY A 317 13.60 31.33 -14.94
N GLU A 318 12.33 31.70 -14.80
CA GLU A 318 11.53 31.32 -13.64
C GLU A 318 11.05 29.86 -13.74
N VAL A 319 11.12 29.14 -12.62
CA VAL A 319 10.60 27.78 -12.48
C VAL A 319 9.57 27.73 -11.35
N VAL A 320 8.40 27.14 -11.64
CA VAL A 320 7.29 27.01 -10.70
C VAL A 320 6.79 25.57 -10.65
N LEU A 321 6.89 24.95 -9.48
CA LEU A 321 6.27 23.65 -9.21
C LEU A 321 4.85 23.87 -8.69
N ARG A 322 3.86 23.36 -9.42
CA ARG A 322 2.44 23.44 -9.08
C ARG A 322 1.87 22.04 -8.86
N PHE A 323 0.90 21.96 -7.96
CA PHE A 323 -0.03 20.84 -7.86
C PHE A 323 -1.41 21.31 -8.29
N ASN A 324 -1.86 20.81 -9.43
CA ASN A 324 -3.18 21.05 -9.97
C ASN A 324 -4.13 20.00 -9.41
N PHE A 325 -5.35 20.38 -9.07
CA PHE A 325 -6.37 19.45 -8.61
C PHE A 325 -7.75 19.88 -9.10
N ARG A 326 -8.58 18.90 -9.40
CA ARG A 326 -9.95 19.12 -9.87
C ARG A 326 -10.90 19.23 -8.68
N GLN A 327 -11.76 20.25 -8.71
CA GLN A 327 -12.84 20.41 -7.75
C GLN A 327 -14.09 19.62 -8.13
N ALA A 328 -15.05 19.54 -7.20
CA ALA A 328 -16.32 18.86 -7.41
C ALA A 328 -17.15 19.47 -8.55
N ASP A 329 -17.03 20.79 -8.80
CA ASP A 329 -17.69 21.50 -9.91
C ASP A 329 -16.98 21.30 -11.27
N GLY A 330 -15.88 20.53 -11.29
CA GLY A 330 -15.08 20.26 -12.48
C GLY A 330 -13.99 21.29 -12.77
N SER A 331 -13.96 22.42 -12.05
CA SER A 331 -12.92 23.45 -12.19
C SER A 331 -11.55 22.92 -11.76
N ILE A 332 -10.49 23.44 -12.37
CA ILE A 332 -9.11 23.09 -12.03
C ILE A 332 -8.55 24.23 -11.18
N GLN A 333 -8.10 23.90 -9.97
CA GLN A 333 -7.33 24.80 -9.12
C GLN A 333 -5.87 24.37 -9.07
N SER A 334 -4.99 25.33 -8.81
CA SER A 334 -3.55 25.10 -8.74
C SER A 334 -3.01 25.65 -7.43
N ARG A 335 -2.20 24.85 -6.73
CA ARG A 335 -1.42 25.28 -5.57
C ARG A 335 0.05 25.35 -5.96
N ILE A 336 0.70 26.48 -5.71
CA ILE A 336 2.15 26.58 -5.86
C ILE A 336 2.81 25.86 -4.69
N LEU A 337 3.68 24.90 -4.99
CA LEU A 337 4.46 24.18 -3.98
C LEU A 337 5.84 24.81 -3.80
N TRP A 338 6.42 25.33 -4.89
CA TRP A 338 7.75 25.93 -4.91
C TRP A 338 7.89 26.88 -6.11
N ARG A 339 8.64 27.97 -5.93
CA ARG A 339 8.95 28.97 -6.95
C ARG A 339 10.40 29.44 -6.81
N GLY A 340 11.09 29.67 -7.92
CA GLY A 340 12.43 30.22 -7.91
C GLY A 340 12.95 30.64 -9.28
N LEU A 341 14.07 31.35 -9.28
CA LEU A 341 14.73 31.83 -10.48
C LEU A 341 15.98 31.00 -10.74
N VAL A 342 16.16 30.61 -12.00
CA VAL A 342 17.37 29.97 -12.49
C VAL A 342 18.32 31.07 -12.96
N GLU A 343 19.39 31.29 -12.21
CA GLU A 343 20.40 32.29 -12.56
C GLU A 343 21.25 31.85 -13.76
N PRO A 344 21.85 32.79 -14.51
CA PRO A 344 22.83 32.48 -15.56
C PRO A 344 24.08 31.76 -15.04
N SER A 345 24.38 31.89 -13.74
CA SER A 345 25.47 31.20 -13.02
C SER A 345 25.10 29.79 -12.55
N ASP A 346 23.98 29.25 -13.04
CA ASP A 346 23.47 27.92 -12.74
C ASP A 346 23.03 27.67 -11.29
N ARG A 347 22.96 28.73 -10.48
CA ARG A 347 22.34 28.68 -9.15
C ARG A 347 20.85 28.90 -9.26
N ILE A 348 20.07 28.09 -8.55
CA ILE A 348 18.63 28.32 -8.44
C ILE A 348 18.36 29.00 -7.10
N GLN A 349 17.86 30.24 -7.15
CA GLN A 349 17.46 30.97 -5.96
C GLN A 349 15.97 30.72 -5.71
N GLY A 350 15.67 29.93 -4.66
CA GLY A 350 14.30 29.73 -4.22
C GLY A 350 13.72 31.01 -3.64
N LEU A 351 12.58 31.46 -4.18
CA LEU A 351 11.90 32.68 -3.71
C LEU A 351 10.97 32.41 -2.51
N GLY A 352 10.91 31.17 -2.03
CA GLY A 352 10.04 30.75 -0.94
C GLY A 352 8.66 30.28 -1.43
N ARG A 353 7.75 30.08 -0.48
CA ARG A 353 6.38 29.60 -0.72
C ARG A 353 5.41 30.79 -0.69
N GLU A 354 4.35 30.70 -1.50
CA GLU A 354 3.16 31.57 -1.38
C GLU A 354 2.02 30.82 -0.69
#